data_AF-A0A371MAL0-F1
#
_entry.id   AF-A0A371MAL0-F1
#
_cell.length_a   1.000
_cell.length_b   1.000
_cell.length_c   1.000
_cell.angle_alpha   90.00
_cell.angle_beta   90.00
_cell.angle_gamma   90.00
#
_symmetry.space_group_name_H-M   'P 1'
#
loop_
_entity.id
_entity.type
_entity.pdbx_description
1 polymer ?
#
loop_
_entity_poly.entity_id
_entity_poly.type
_entity_poly.pdbx_seq_one_letter_code
_entity_poly.pdbx_strand_id
1 'polypeptide(L)' 'DTVGDALCYAAATAALKRTIEGDLAVVTPAEVERVVENRGGGIAR' A
#
# COMPACT_ATOMS: atom_id res chain seq x y z
N ASP A 1 -3.49 -15.31 -0.50
CA ASP A 1 -4.53 -15.14 0.53
C ASP A 1 -4.09 -15.62 1.91
N THR A 2 -2.92 -15.16 2.36
CA THR A 2 -2.48 -15.34 3.73
C THR A 2 -2.77 -14.09 4.56
N VAL A 3 -2.67 -14.20 5.89
CA VAL A 3 -2.68 -13.02 6.77
C VAL A 3 -1.54 -12.05 6.40
N GLY A 4 -0.39 -12.57 5.97
CA GLY A 4 0.74 -11.77 5.52
C GLY A 4 0.40 -10.91 4.29
N ASP A 5 -0.30 -11.49 3.32
CA ASP A 5 -0.72 -10.78 2.10
C ASP A 5 -1.70 -9.64 2.46
N ALA A 6 -2.65 -9.93 3.34
CA ALA A 6 -3.62 -8.93 3.81
C ALA A 6 -2.94 -7.77 4.55
N LEU A 7 -1.96 -8.06 5.42
CA LEU A 7 -1.19 -7.03 6.12
C LEU A 7 -0.34 -6.20 5.16
N CYS A 8 0.26 -6.84 4.15
CA CYS A 8 1.03 -6.15 3.11
C CYS A 8 0.14 -5.17 2.33
N TYR A 9 -1.03 -5.64 1.90
CA TYR A 9 -2.03 -4.83 1.20
C TYR A 9 -2.52 -3.65 2.05
N ALA A 10 -2.84 -3.89 3.34
CA ALA A 10 -3.23 -2.82 4.26
C ALA A 10 -2.12 -1.78 4.48
N ALA A 11 -0.87 -2.22 4.60
CA ALA A 11 0.27 -1.32 4.74
C ALA A 11 0.51 -0.46 3.48
N ALA A 12 0.29 -1.04 2.29
CA ALA A 12 0.36 -0.31 1.02
C ALA A 12 -0.74 0.75 0.91
N THR A 13 -1.99 0.40 1.22
CA THR A 13 -3.12 1.35 1.29
C THR A 13 -2.84 2.49 2.29
N ALA A 14 -2.32 2.16 3.47
CA ALA A 14 -1.97 3.16 4.48
C ALA A 14 -0.81 4.07 4.03
N ALA A 15 0.12 3.56 3.22
CA ALA A 15 1.17 4.38 2.62
C ALA A 15 0.59 5.40 1.64
N LEU A 16 -0.32 4.97 0.77
CA LEU A 16 -1.01 5.87 -0.18
C LEU A 16 -1.83 6.95 0.54
N LYS A 17 -2.53 6.63 1.63
CA LYS A 17 -3.30 7.64 2.38
C LYS A 17 -2.45 8.82 2.86
N ARG A 18 -1.17 8.62 3.17
CA ARG A 18 -0.27 9.71 3.62
C ARG A 18 -0.01 10.76 2.55
N THR A 19 -0.33 10.48 1.28
CA THR A 19 -0.16 11.39 0.15
C THR A 19 -1.49 12.02 -0.31
N ILE A 20 -2.61 11.69 0.34
CA ILE A 20 -3.95 12.15 -0.02
C ILE A 20 -4.50 12.98 1.14
N GLU A 21 -4.95 14.19 0.86
CA GLU A 21 -5.57 15.07 1.86
C GLU A 21 -6.97 14.58 2.27
N GLY A 22 -7.45 15.05 3.43
CA GLY A 22 -8.74 14.63 3.99
C GLY A 22 -8.69 13.30 4.74
N ASP A 23 -9.83 12.85 5.26
CA ASP A 23 -9.86 11.69 6.17
C ASP A 23 -10.04 10.35 5.44
N LEU A 24 -10.67 10.36 4.26
CA LEU A 24 -10.98 9.13 3.52
C LEU A 24 -9.82 8.73 2.60
N ALA A 25 -9.43 7.45 2.65
CA ALA A 25 -8.48 6.87 1.70
C ALA A 25 -9.20 6.40 0.44
N VAL A 26 -9.51 7.32 -0.48
CA VAL A 26 -10.07 6.95 -1.80
C VAL A 26 -8.92 6.47 -2.68
N VAL A 27 -8.81 5.15 -2.84
CA VAL A 27 -7.79 4.49 -3.67
C VAL A 27 -8.42 3.36 -4.47
N THR A 28 -7.76 2.99 -5.57
CA THR A 28 -8.13 1.84 -6.40
C THR A 28 -7.25 0.62 -6.08
N PRO A 29 -7.73 -0.62 -6.34
CA PRO A 29 -6.91 -1.82 -6.16
C PRO A 29 -5.58 -1.77 -6.93
N ALA A 30 -5.61 -1.29 -8.18
CA ALA A 30 -4.42 -1.20 -9.02
C ALA A 30 -3.34 -0.26 -8.46
N GLU A 31 -3.73 0.84 -7.79
CA GLU A 31 -2.78 1.74 -7.13
C GLU A 31 -2.11 1.06 -5.93
N VAL A 32 -2.87 0.28 -5.16
CA VAL A 32 -2.35 -0.48 -4.02
C VAL A 32 -1.40 -1.58 -4.50
N GLU A 33 -1.79 -2.33 -5.53
CA GLU A 33 -0.98 -3.40 -6.13
C GLU A 33 0.37 -2.87 -6.60
N ARG A 34 0.41 -1.72 -7.29
CA ARG A 34 1.66 -1.07 -7.69
C ARG A 34 2.57 -0.73 -6.51
N VAL A 35 2.02 -0.38 -5.35
CA VAL A 35 2.82 -0.10 -4.14
C VAL A 35 3.36 -1.40 -3.52
N VAL A 36 2.54 -2.46 -3.51
CA VAL A 36 2.95 -3.79 -3.04
C VAL A 36 4.10 -4.33 -3.91
N GLU A 37 3.99 -4.21 -5.23
CA GLU A 37 5.02 -4.64 -6.19
C GLU A 37 6.32 -3.83 -6.02
N ASN A 38 6.21 -2.51 -5.84
CA ASN A 38 7.38 -1.64 -5.64
C ASN A 38 8.12 -1.86 -4.31
N ARG A 39 7.47 -2.43 -3.28
CA ARG A 39 8.15 -2.80 -2.01
C ARG A 39 9.16 -3.94 -2.17
N GLY A 40 9.13 -4.69 -3.28
CA GLY A 40 10.12 -5.73 -3.57
C GLY A 40 11.55 -5.21 -3.73
N GLY A 41 11.74 -3.91 -3.99
CA GLY A 41 13.04 -3.24 -4.01
C GLY A 41 13.25 -2.46 -2.71
N GLY A 42 13.53 -3.17 -1.62
CA GLY A 42 13.55 -2.63 -0.25
C GLY A 42 14.26 -1.28 -0.08
N ILE A 43 13.91 -0.56 0.99
CA ILE A 43 14.66 0.62 1.47
C ILE A 43 16.12 0.19 1.58
N ALA A 44 16.96 0.62 0.63
CA ALA A 44 18.39 0.47 0.73
C ALA A 44 18.82 1.12 2.06
N ARG A 45 19.39 0.32 2.95
CA ARG A 45 20.03 0.81 4.17
C ARG A 45 21.38 1.41 3.86
#